data_AF-A0A7S8AA91-F1
#
_entry.id   AF-A0A7S8AA91-F1
#
_cell.length_a   1.000
_cell.length_b   1.000
_cell.length_c   1.000
_cell.angle_alpha   90.00
_cell.angle_beta   90.00
_cell.angle_gamma   90.00
#
_symmetry.space_group_name_H-M   'P 1'
#
loop_
_entity.id
_entity.type
_entity.pdbx_description
1 polymer ?
#
loop_
_entity_poly.entity_id
_entity_poly.type
_entity_poly.pdbx_seq_one_letter_code
_entity_poly.pdbx_strand_id
1 'polypeptide(L)'
;MKVAIVIAGLIVVAVAALVAIQPSFLKPASLALVKKSDIFGFSPGMAFEETSKLVNQRHYLCRPGRNASTLECDINGAKVTVESDEADARRPIWRVNATLNNPGEQDAAVKSISDQFNAQAIKDREGWTWIVGRGLKLSYDGLALNLVDEAAEARLRKAEAKR
;
A
#
# COMPACT_ATOMS: atom_id res chain seq x y z
N MET A 1 -26.38 6.97 -37.67
CA MET A 1 -25.06 7.64 -37.65
C MET A 1 -24.99 8.85 -36.71
N LYS A 2 -25.94 9.79 -36.72
CA LYS A 2 -25.89 11.00 -35.86
C LYS A 2 -25.90 10.70 -34.34
N VAL A 3 -26.69 9.72 -33.89
CA VAL A 3 -26.82 9.38 -32.46
C VAL A 3 -25.50 8.82 -31.89
N ALA A 4 -24.74 8.04 -32.66
CA ALA A 4 -23.46 7.47 -32.20
C ALA A 4 -22.39 8.56 -31.96
N ILE A 5 -22.36 9.60 -32.80
CA ILE A 5 -21.42 10.73 -32.65
C ILE A 5 -21.77 11.57 -31.42
N VAL A 6 -23.06 11.77 -31.15
CA VAL A 6 -23.53 12.50 -29.96
C VAL A 6 -23.20 11.73 -28.68
N ILE A 7 -23.37 10.40 -28.68
CA ILE A 7 -23.02 9.55 -27.54
C ILE A 7 -21.50 9.56 -27.31
N ALA A 8 -20.69 9.43 -28.37
CA ALA A 8 -19.24 9.49 -28.25
C ALA A 8 -18.76 10.85 -27.71
N GLY A 9 -19.36 11.96 -28.18
CA GLY A 9 -19.07 13.29 -27.66
C GLY A 9 -19.42 13.45 -26.18
N LEU A 10 -20.58 12.92 -25.75
CA LEU A 10 -21.00 12.96 -24.35
C LEU A 10 -20.09 12.14 -23.42
N ILE A 11 -19.60 10.98 -23.87
CA ILE A 11 -18.67 10.15 -23.09
C ILE A 11 -17.33 10.89 -22.91
N VAL A 12 -16.81 11.51 -23.96
CA VAL A 12 -15.55 12.27 -23.88
C VAL A 12 -15.66 13.46 -22.92
N VAL A 13 -16.78 14.19 -22.96
CA VAL A 13 -17.03 15.32 -22.04
C VAL A 13 -17.18 14.84 -20.60
N ALA A 14 -17.88 13.73 -20.36
CA ALA A 14 -18.03 13.15 -19.03
C ALA A 14 -16.70 12.67 -18.43
N VAL A 15 -15.85 12.03 -19.24
CA VAL A 15 -14.51 11.59 -18.80
C VAL A 15 -13.61 12.81 -18.52
N ALA A 16 -13.64 13.84 -19.35
CA ALA A 16 -12.88 15.07 -19.11
C ALA A 16 -13.32 15.79 -17.82
N ALA A 17 -14.63 15.83 -17.54
CA ALA A 17 -15.16 16.39 -16.30
C ALA A 17 -14.74 15.57 -15.07
N LEU A 18 -14.77 14.23 -15.14
CA LEU A 18 -14.28 13.35 -14.07
C LEU A 18 -12.78 13.54 -13.80
N VAL A 19 -11.97 13.67 -14.86
CA VAL A 19 -10.52 13.94 -14.76
C VAL A 19 -10.23 15.29 -14.09
N ALA A 20 -11.05 16.32 -14.34
CA ALA A 20 -10.90 17.62 -13.73
C ALA A 20 -11.32 17.65 -12.25
N ILE A 21 -12.30 16.83 -11.85
CA ILE A 21 -12.82 16.77 -10.48
C ILE A 21 -11.97 15.84 -9.59
N GLN A 22 -11.37 14.79 -10.16
CA GLN A 22 -10.48 13.87 -9.43
C GLN A 22 -9.17 13.67 -10.21
N PRO A 23 -8.21 14.60 -10.11
CA PRO A 23 -6.91 14.49 -10.80
C PRO A 23 -6.12 13.24 -10.38
N SER A 24 -6.44 12.64 -9.22
CA SER A 24 -5.87 11.39 -8.73
C SER A 24 -6.33 10.14 -9.49
N PHE A 25 -7.41 10.21 -10.28
CA PHE A 25 -7.94 9.07 -11.05
C PHE A 25 -7.02 8.64 -12.19
N LEU A 26 -6.20 9.56 -12.71
CA LEU A 26 -5.24 9.31 -13.78
C LEU A 26 -3.82 8.99 -13.28
N LYS A 27 -3.55 9.10 -11.98
CA LYS A 27 -2.26 8.63 -11.45
C LYS A 27 -2.34 7.11 -11.33
N PRO A 28 -1.48 6.35 -12.03
CA PRO A 28 -1.45 4.91 -11.84
C PRO A 28 -0.89 4.62 -10.45
N ALA A 29 -1.78 4.44 -9.48
CA ALA A 29 -1.51 3.75 -8.21
C ALA A 29 -1.45 2.22 -8.42
N SER A 30 -1.11 1.79 -9.64
CA SER A 30 -1.15 0.39 -10.04
C SER A 30 0.18 -0.25 -9.73
N LEU A 31 0.17 -1.28 -8.89
CA LEU A 31 1.35 -2.08 -8.61
C LEU A 31 1.93 -2.71 -9.88
N ALA A 32 1.15 -2.88 -10.95
CA ALA A 32 1.61 -3.41 -12.24
C ALA A 32 2.70 -2.56 -12.92
N LEU A 33 2.80 -1.26 -12.61
CA LEU A 33 3.75 -0.33 -13.23
C LEU A 33 4.81 0.21 -12.26
N VAL A 34 4.78 -0.23 -11.01
CA VAL A 34 5.69 0.25 -9.97
C VAL A 34 7.08 -0.38 -10.13
N LYS A 35 8.14 0.44 -10.11
CA LYS A 35 9.54 -0.02 -10.25
C LYS A 35 10.09 -0.58 -8.93
N LYS A 36 11.03 -1.52 -9.03
CA LYS A 36 11.76 -2.25 -7.95
C LYS A 36 12.20 -1.47 -6.70
N SER A 37 12.31 -0.15 -6.73
CA SER A 37 12.73 0.71 -5.60
C SER A 37 11.58 1.44 -4.91
N ASP A 38 10.38 1.35 -5.46
CA ASP A 38 9.16 1.92 -4.93
C ASP A 38 8.29 0.75 -4.57
N ILE A 39 7.96 0.51 -3.31
CA ILE A 39 6.54 0.26 -3.08
C ILE A 39 6.11 1.35 -2.12
N PHE A 40 6.72 1.50 -0.94
CA PHE A 40 6.66 2.77 -0.19
C PHE A 40 7.93 3.07 0.62
N GLY A 41 8.95 2.20 0.55
CA GLY A 41 10.19 2.30 1.32
C GLY A 41 10.05 1.98 2.82
N PHE A 42 8.83 1.77 3.31
CA PHE A 42 8.56 1.31 4.67
C PHE A 42 8.73 -0.21 4.77
N SER A 43 9.36 -0.66 5.86
CA SER A 43 9.53 -2.08 6.18
C SER A 43 9.36 -2.29 7.68
N PRO A 44 8.75 -3.40 8.11
CA PRO A 44 8.81 -3.80 9.51
C PRO A 44 10.25 -3.88 10.01
N GLY A 45 10.46 -3.51 11.27
CA GLY A 45 11.77 -3.37 11.92
C GLY A 45 12.41 -1.98 11.80
N MET A 46 11.99 -1.15 10.83
CA MET A 46 12.47 0.23 10.68
C MET A 46 12.03 1.08 11.87
N ALA A 47 12.95 1.85 12.45
CA ALA A 47 12.63 2.71 13.60
C ALA A 47 11.82 3.94 13.17
N PHE A 48 11.00 4.48 14.08
CA PHE A 48 10.17 5.65 13.80
C PHE A 48 10.95 6.87 13.28
N GLU A 49 12.19 7.06 13.74
CA GLU A 49 13.08 8.13 13.26
C GLU A 49 13.49 7.93 11.80
N GLU A 50 13.80 6.70 11.39
CA GLU A 50 14.15 6.35 10.00
C GLU A 50 12.93 6.53 9.08
N THR A 51 11.75 6.12 9.54
CA THR A 51 10.47 6.36 8.87
C THR A 51 10.24 7.85 8.65
N SER A 52 10.46 8.67 9.68
CA SER A 52 10.30 10.12 9.61
C SER A 52 11.27 10.76 8.61
N LYS A 53 12.53 10.29 8.58
CA LYS A 53 13.52 10.72 7.58
C LYS A 53 13.07 10.38 6.17
N LEU A 54 12.59 9.16 5.94
CA LEU A 54 12.12 8.71 4.64
C LEU A 54 10.94 9.55 4.14
N VAL A 55 9.96 9.81 5.00
CA VAL A 55 8.79 10.65 4.70
C VAL A 55 9.23 12.05 4.26
N ASN A 56 10.16 12.66 5.00
CA ASN A 56 10.69 13.97 4.68
C ASN A 56 11.48 13.98 3.36
N GLN A 57 12.36 12.99 3.17
CA GLN A 57 13.20 12.89 1.97
C GLN A 57 12.38 12.67 0.70
N ARG A 58 11.32 11.87 0.78
CA ARG A 58 10.45 11.54 -0.36
C ARG A 58 9.25 12.47 -0.50
N HIS A 59 9.13 13.47 0.39
CA HIS A 59 8.01 14.42 0.43
C HIS A 59 6.63 13.74 0.42
N TYR A 60 6.51 12.64 1.17
CA TYR A 60 5.23 11.95 1.29
C TYR A 60 4.23 12.77 2.09
N LEU A 61 2.99 12.81 1.62
CA LEU A 61 1.89 13.49 2.30
C LEU A 61 1.39 12.57 3.41
N CYS A 62 2.07 12.62 4.56
CA CYS A 62 1.74 11.81 5.73
C CYS A 62 1.10 12.65 6.84
N ARG A 63 0.18 12.04 7.57
CA ARG A 63 -0.45 12.59 8.76
C ARG A 63 -0.50 11.53 9.87
N PRO A 64 -0.41 11.94 11.15
CA PRO A 64 -0.71 11.04 12.25
C PRO A 64 -2.11 10.44 12.11
N GLY A 65 -2.22 9.14 12.35
CA GLY A 65 -3.49 8.40 12.36
C GLY A 65 -4.27 8.63 13.65
N ARG A 66 -5.31 7.82 13.86
CA ARG A 66 -6.14 7.90 15.08
C ARG A 66 -5.37 7.55 16.35
N ASN A 67 -4.34 6.71 16.24
CA ASN A 67 -3.45 6.32 17.32
C ASN A 67 -2.09 7.00 17.12
N ALA A 68 -1.40 7.33 18.23
CA ALA A 68 -0.11 8.02 18.19
C ALA A 68 1.00 7.23 17.48
N SER A 69 0.83 5.92 17.32
CA SER A 69 1.73 5.02 16.59
C SER A 69 1.35 4.72 15.15
N THR A 70 0.27 5.30 14.66
CA THR A 70 -0.17 5.11 13.28
C THR A 70 0.22 6.33 12.45
N LEU A 71 0.80 6.10 11.29
CA LEU A 71 1.08 7.12 10.28
C LEU A 71 0.30 6.77 9.01
N GLU A 72 -0.56 7.68 8.54
CA GLU A 72 -1.28 7.54 7.27
C GLU A 72 -0.62 8.41 6.21
N CYS A 73 -0.23 7.84 5.07
CA CYS A 73 0.36 8.54 3.95
C CYS A 73 -0.47 8.37 2.68
N ASP A 74 -0.64 9.44 1.90
CA ASP A 74 -1.08 9.35 0.50
C ASP A 74 0.16 9.33 -0.38
N ILE A 75 0.41 8.19 -1.03
CA ILE A 75 1.57 8.00 -1.89
C ILE A 75 1.09 7.51 -3.25
N ASN A 76 1.26 8.35 -4.26
CA ASN A 76 0.92 8.04 -5.65
C ASN A 76 -0.52 7.51 -5.84
N GLY A 77 -1.49 7.96 -5.03
CA GLY A 77 -2.86 7.50 -5.10
C GLY A 77 -3.11 6.16 -4.40
N ALA A 78 -2.17 5.68 -3.58
CA ALA A 78 -2.40 4.63 -2.60
C ALA A 78 -2.49 5.24 -1.20
N LYS A 79 -3.43 4.74 -0.40
CA LYS A 79 -3.51 5.06 1.03
C LYS A 79 -2.65 4.06 1.79
N VAL A 80 -1.54 4.54 2.34
CA VAL A 80 -0.57 3.73 3.09
C VAL A 80 -0.74 4.01 4.58
N THR A 81 -0.87 2.96 5.38
CA THR A 81 -0.96 3.01 6.82
C THR A 81 0.23 2.27 7.40
N VAL A 82 1.02 2.95 8.22
CA VAL A 82 2.19 2.40 8.90
C VAL A 82 1.89 2.34 10.39
N GLU A 83 2.00 1.15 10.98
CA GLU A 83 1.77 0.91 12.40
C GLU A 83 3.09 0.61 13.10
N SER A 84 3.36 1.37 14.16
CA SER A 84 4.56 1.23 15.00
C SER A 84 4.21 0.60 16.34
N ASP A 85 5.16 -0.08 16.95
CA ASP A 85 4.95 -0.72 18.25
C ASP A 85 5.17 0.29 19.39
N GLU A 86 4.11 0.69 20.09
CA GLU A 86 4.21 1.63 21.21
C GLU A 86 4.87 1.04 22.45
N ALA A 87 4.90 -0.29 22.58
CA ALA A 87 5.50 -0.95 23.74
C ALA A 87 7.04 -0.88 23.72
N ASP A 88 7.64 -0.63 22.55
CA ASP A 88 9.07 -0.50 22.37
C ASP A 88 9.50 0.98 22.34
N ALA A 89 10.59 1.32 23.04
CA ALA A 89 11.12 2.68 23.09
C ALA A 89 11.53 3.23 21.70
N ARG A 90 11.98 2.36 20.79
CA ARG A 90 12.36 2.73 19.41
C ARG A 90 11.17 2.83 18.46
N ARG A 91 10.00 2.33 18.88
CA ARG A 91 8.76 2.29 18.09
C ARG A 91 8.99 1.77 16.67
N PRO A 92 9.53 0.55 16.51
CA PRO A 92 9.73 0.00 15.18
C PRO A 92 8.39 -0.21 14.48
N ILE A 93 8.37 -0.04 13.16
CA ILE A 93 7.25 -0.46 12.33
C ILE A 93 7.08 -1.97 12.50
N TRP A 94 5.84 -2.43 12.67
CA TRP A 94 5.54 -3.87 12.66
C TRP A 94 4.52 -4.24 11.59
N ARG A 95 3.74 -3.27 11.09
CA ARG A 95 2.80 -3.46 9.98
C ARG A 95 2.80 -2.26 9.04
N VAL A 96 2.73 -2.55 7.74
CA VAL A 96 2.46 -1.59 6.68
C VAL A 96 1.29 -2.13 5.85
N ASN A 97 0.20 -1.37 5.78
CA ASN A 97 -0.93 -1.64 4.89
C ASN A 97 -0.92 -0.60 3.77
N ALA A 98 -1.13 -0.99 2.52
CA ALA A 98 -1.32 -0.08 1.42
C ALA A 98 -2.57 -0.47 0.65
N THR A 99 -3.60 0.38 0.73
CA THR A 99 -4.83 0.23 -0.05
C THR A 99 -4.68 1.01 -1.35
N LEU A 100 -4.89 0.33 -2.48
CA LEU A 100 -4.70 0.88 -3.81
C LEU A 100 -6.03 1.38 -4.35
N ASN A 101 -6.07 2.61 -4.85
CA ASN A 101 -7.29 3.13 -5.50
C ASN A 101 -7.54 2.49 -6.88
N ASN A 102 -6.48 2.06 -7.56
CA ASN A 102 -6.57 1.32 -8.82
C ASN A 102 -5.45 0.28 -8.89
N PRO A 103 -5.69 -0.97 -8.44
CA PRO A 103 -4.67 -2.01 -8.42
C PRO A 103 -4.16 -2.39 -9.82
N GLY A 104 -4.97 -2.16 -10.87
CA GLY A 104 -4.73 -2.70 -12.21
C GLY A 104 -5.03 -4.21 -12.29
N GLU A 105 -4.55 -4.87 -13.34
CA GLU A 105 -4.71 -6.32 -13.49
C GLU A 105 -3.95 -7.08 -12.40
N GLN A 106 -4.64 -8.02 -11.74
CA GLN A 106 -4.08 -8.73 -10.59
C GLN A 106 -2.84 -9.54 -10.94
N ASP A 107 -2.82 -10.23 -12.08
CA ASP A 107 -1.65 -11.02 -12.50
C ASP A 107 -0.41 -10.13 -12.75
N ALA A 108 -0.61 -8.93 -13.31
CA ALA A 108 0.46 -7.97 -13.52
C ALA A 108 0.95 -7.37 -12.18
N ALA A 109 0.05 -7.10 -11.23
CA ALA A 109 0.40 -6.66 -9.89
C ALA A 109 1.19 -7.75 -9.14
N VAL A 110 0.73 -9.00 -9.15
CA VAL A 110 1.39 -10.14 -8.52
C VAL A 110 2.78 -10.38 -9.09
N LYS A 111 2.92 -10.31 -10.43
CA LYS A 111 4.22 -10.40 -11.11
C LYS A 111 5.15 -9.28 -10.65
N SER A 112 4.68 -8.03 -10.68
CA SER A 112 5.45 -6.88 -10.23
C SER A 112 5.92 -7.07 -8.79
N ILE A 113 5.02 -7.35 -7.84
CA ILE A 113 5.38 -7.58 -6.42
C ILE A 113 6.45 -8.67 -6.30
N SER A 114 6.29 -9.79 -7.01
CA SER A 114 7.25 -10.90 -6.99
C SER A 114 8.63 -10.48 -7.48
N ASP A 115 8.70 -9.71 -8.58
CA ASP A 115 9.95 -9.20 -9.16
C ASP A 115 10.64 -8.18 -8.22
N GLN A 116 9.87 -7.37 -7.50
CA GLN A 116 10.39 -6.36 -6.58
C GLN A 116 11.01 -6.98 -5.33
N PHE A 117 10.29 -7.90 -4.70
CA PHE A 117 10.75 -8.58 -3.49
C PHE A 117 11.65 -9.78 -3.77
N ASN A 118 11.85 -10.12 -5.05
CA ASN A 118 12.59 -11.31 -5.48
C ASN A 118 12.08 -12.58 -4.76
N ALA A 119 10.76 -12.71 -4.69
CA ALA A 119 10.06 -13.75 -3.94
C ALA A 119 8.92 -14.32 -4.78
N GLN A 120 8.65 -15.62 -4.65
CA GLN A 120 7.58 -16.27 -5.39
C GLN A 120 6.25 -16.14 -4.67
N ALA A 121 5.21 -15.74 -5.40
CA ALA A 121 3.85 -15.64 -4.86
C ALA A 121 3.28 -17.04 -4.57
N ILE A 122 2.68 -17.19 -3.39
CA ILE A 122 1.90 -18.34 -2.97
C ILE A 122 0.43 -17.91 -3.01
N LYS A 123 -0.34 -18.53 -3.90
CA LYS A 123 -1.79 -18.26 -4.01
C LYS A 123 -2.54 -19.00 -2.90
N ASP A 124 -3.39 -18.29 -2.19
CA ASP A 124 -4.30 -18.79 -1.16
C ASP A 124 -5.75 -18.41 -1.51
N ARG A 125 -6.72 -18.82 -0.69
CA ARG A 125 -8.14 -18.49 -0.86
C ARG A 125 -8.44 -16.99 -0.76
N GLU A 126 -7.68 -16.29 0.07
CA GLU A 126 -7.87 -14.85 0.35
C GLU A 126 -7.02 -13.94 -0.56
N GLY A 127 -6.16 -14.50 -1.42
CA GLY A 127 -5.30 -13.74 -2.31
C GLY A 127 -3.93 -14.37 -2.53
N TRP A 128 -2.88 -13.56 -2.50
CA TRP A 128 -1.49 -13.97 -2.68
C TRP A 128 -0.67 -13.61 -1.46
N THR A 129 0.33 -14.45 -1.17
CA THR A 129 1.27 -14.23 -0.08
C THR A 129 2.69 -14.43 -0.55
N TRP A 130 3.63 -13.74 0.08
CA TRP A 130 5.07 -13.90 -0.14
C TRP A 130 5.77 -13.93 1.22
N ILE A 131 6.81 -14.74 1.30
CA ILE A 131 7.74 -14.73 2.43
C ILE A 131 8.90 -13.82 2.03
N VAL A 132 8.94 -12.60 2.58
CA VAL A 132 9.86 -11.54 2.13
C VAL A 132 10.90 -11.23 3.19
N GLY A 133 11.89 -12.11 3.32
CA GLY A 133 12.91 -12.02 4.36
C GLY A 133 12.56 -12.86 5.60
N ARG A 134 13.31 -12.66 6.70
CA ARG A 134 13.14 -13.49 7.92
C ARG A 134 11.98 -12.95 8.76
N GLY A 135 10.89 -13.74 8.83
CA GLY A 135 9.74 -13.44 9.70
C GLY A 135 8.79 -12.36 9.19
N LEU A 136 8.99 -11.91 7.93
CA LEU A 136 8.10 -10.94 7.30
C LEU A 136 7.17 -11.65 6.32
N LYS A 137 5.88 -11.36 6.46
CA LYS A 137 4.84 -11.84 5.57
C LYS A 137 4.27 -10.67 4.79
N LEU A 138 4.27 -10.82 3.47
CA LEU A 138 3.58 -9.94 2.55
C LEU A 138 2.32 -10.64 2.06
N SER A 139 1.18 -9.96 2.05
CA SER A 139 -0.06 -10.46 1.47
C SER A 139 -0.73 -9.42 0.58
N TYR A 140 -1.46 -9.89 -0.42
CA TYR A 140 -2.21 -9.06 -1.36
C TYR A 140 -3.56 -9.73 -1.64
N ASP A 141 -4.67 -9.02 -1.39
CA ASP A 141 -6.03 -9.53 -1.58
C ASP A 141 -6.67 -9.09 -2.92
N GLY A 142 -5.91 -8.38 -3.77
CA GLY A 142 -6.40 -7.77 -5.00
C GLY A 142 -6.72 -6.28 -4.89
N LEU A 143 -6.75 -5.71 -3.69
CA LEU A 143 -6.99 -4.28 -3.41
C LEU A 143 -5.97 -3.68 -2.44
N ALA A 144 -5.58 -4.44 -1.43
CA ALA A 144 -4.68 -4.04 -0.37
C ALA A 144 -3.45 -4.93 -0.30
N LEU A 145 -2.29 -4.31 -0.14
CA LEU A 145 -1.01 -4.95 0.13
C LEU A 145 -0.71 -4.80 1.63
N ASN A 146 -0.36 -5.90 2.30
CA ASN A 146 -0.07 -5.93 3.73
C ASN A 146 1.29 -6.55 3.98
N LEU A 147 2.21 -5.80 4.58
CA LEU A 147 3.52 -6.28 5.01
C LEU A 147 3.58 -6.27 6.53
N VAL A 148 3.83 -7.42 7.14
CA VAL A 148 3.77 -7.60 8.60
C VAL A 148 4.98 -8.38 9.10
N ASP A 149 5.49 -7.99 10.28
CA ASP A 149 6.33 -8.85 11.11
C ASP A 149 5.45 -9.80 11.90
N GLU A 150 5.48 -11.09 11.55
CA GLU A 150 4.59 -12.10 12.13
C GLU A 150 4.82 -12.30 13.64
N ALA A 151 6.06 -12.16 14.11
CA ALA A 151 6.38 -12.31 15.52
C ALA A 151 5.87 -11.11 16.33
N ALA A 152 6.05 -9.90 15.81
CA ALA A 152 5.52 -8.68 16.41
C ALA A 152 3.99 -8.68 16.44
N GLU A 153 3.34 -9.07 15.35
CA GLU A 153 1.88 -9.18 15.28
C GLU A 153 1.36 -10.22 16.29
N ALA A 154 1.97 -11.41 16.36
CA ALA A 154 1.55 -12.43 17.32
C ALA A 154 1.70 -11.97 18.78
N ARG A 155 2.76 -11.21 19.09
CA ARG A 155 2.95 -10.62 20.42
C ARG A 155 1.89 -9.55 20.72
N LEU A 156 1.61 -8.66 19.78
CA LEU A 156 0.62 -7.58 19.95
C LEU A 156 -0.81 -8.13 20.08
N ARG A 157 -1.20 -9.11 19.26
CA ARG A 157 -2.50 -9.79 19.40
C ARG A 157 -2.67 -10.46 20.76
N LYS A 158 -1.60 -11.07 21.30
CA LYS A 158 -1.62 -11.64 22.67
C LYS A 158 -1.75 -10.57 23.75
N ALA A 159 -1.18 -9.39 23.53
CA ALA A 159 -1.30 -8.27 24.46
C ALA A 159 -2.72 -7.68 24.45
N GLU A 160 -3.34 -7.58 23.27
CA GLU A 160 -4.74 -7.15 23.12
C GLU A 160 -5.72 -8.17 23.72
N ALA A 161 -5.54 -9.47 23.48
CA ALA A 161 -6.40 -10.52 24.03
C ALA A 161 -6.34 -10.64 25.57
N LYS A 162 -5.35 -10.01 26.21
CA LYS A 162 -5.23 -9.95 27.68
C LYS A 162 -5.87 -8.70 28.28
N ARG A 163 -6.24 -7.70 27.48
CA ARG A 163 -6.97 -6.51 27.92
C ARG A 163 -8.47 -6.77 27.87
#